data_AF-R7VJ73-F1
#
_entry.id   AF-R7VJ73-F1
#
_cell.length_a   1.000
_cell.length_b   1.000
_cell.length_c   1.000
_cell.angle_alpha   90.00
_cell.angle_beta   90.00
_cell.angle_gamma   90.00
#
_symmetry.space_group_name_H-M   'P 1'
#
loop_
_entity.id
_entity.type
_entity.pdbx_description
1 polymer ?
#
loop_
_entity_poly.entity_id
_entity_poly.type
_entity_poly.pdbx_seq_one_letter_code
_entity_poly.pdbx_strand_id
1 'polypeptide(L)'
;MDWAIDARLPQRYKEWRREVRDELRLSMAEDSDKTELWACTYVVVCSGEQGEDILQQAGMLGETNDHKKIFKAFDNYVTPSSHYIEDCIDYFYMKQGDLSISEFQSKAEKLIERIIPSYKASSTITHADVKQLLLRNLLLVGLSHRDMLRECQRLKNSDCTSAKIL
;
A
#
# COMPACT_ATOMS: atom_id res chain seq x y z
N MET A 1 -6.83 -2.55 -17.35
CA MET A 1 -6.71 -1.47 -16.34
C MET A 1 -5.23 -1.27 -16.01
N ASP A 2 -4.77 -0.04 -15.80
CA ASP A 2 -3.43 0.24 -15.26
C ASP A 2 -3.50 0.37 -13.73
N TRP A 3 -2.99 -0.64 -13.01
CA TRP A 3 -3.01 -0.72 -11.54
C TRP A 3 -1.77 -0.12 -10.87
N ALA A 4 -0.99 0.71 -11.56
CA ALA A 4 0.11 1.43 -10.93
C ALA A 4 -0.34 2.12 -9.63
N ILE A 5 0.35 1.83 -8.52
CA ILE A 5 0.04 2.42 -7.21
C ILE A 5 0.59 3.85 -7.19
N ASP A 6 -0.25 4.79 -7.58
CA ASP A 6 0.04 6.23 -7.55
C ASP A 6 -1.19 7.01 -7.07
N ALA A 7 -1.04 8.33 -6.88
CA ALA A 7 -2.12 9.21 -6.45
C ALA A 7 -3.33 9.26 -7.41
N ARG A 8 -3.18 8.76 -8.65
CA ARG A 8 -4.23 8.74 -9.67
C ARG A 8 -4.94 7.39 -9.77
N LEU A 9 -4.47 6.36 -9.08
CA LEU A 9 -5.11 5.04 -9.05
C LEU A 9 -6.61 5.11 -8.72
N PRO A 10 -7.07 5.88 -7.70
CA PRO A 10 -8.49 6.01 -7.41
C PRO A 10 -9.31 6.58 -8.57
N GLN A 11 -8.77 7.57 -9.29
CA GLN A 11 -9.46 8.19 -10.42
C GLN A 11 -9.51 7.25 -11.63
N ARG A 12 -8.37 6.64 -11.99
CA ARG A 12 -8.31 5.65 -13.08
C ARG A 12 -9.27 4.49 -12.83
N TYR A 13 -9.29 3.98 -11.61
CA TYR A 13 -10.19 2.90 -11.23
C TYR A 13 -11.66 3.31 -11.32
N LYS A 14 -12.01 4.53 -10.89
CA LYS A 14 -13.39 5.04 -10.99
C LYS A 14 -13.88 5.09 -12.44
N GLU A 15 -13.03 5.55 -13.35
CA GLU A 15 -13.33 5.61 -14.79
C GLU A 15 -13.50 4.20 -15.39
N TRP A 16 -12.50 3.34 -15.18
CA TRP A 16 -12.54 1.94 -15.64
C TRP A 16 -13.75 1.18 -15.08
N ARG A 17 -14.05 1.32 -13.78
CA ARG A 17 -15.17 0.64 -13.13
C ARG A 17 -16.51 1.05 -13.74
N ARG A 18 -16.67 2.32 -14.10
CA ARG A 18 -17.87 2.82 -14.77
C ARG A 18 -18.00 2.18 -16.15
N GLU A 19 -16.94 2.22 -16.96
CA GLU A 19 -16.93 1.65 -18.30
C GLU A 19 -17.25 0.16 -18.30
N VAL A 20 -16.58 -0.63 -17.46
CA VAL A 20 -16.83 -2.08 -17.36
C VAL A 20 -18.24 -2.37 -16.87
N ARG A 21 -18.78 -1.58 -15.92
CA ARG A 21 -20.15 -1.77 -15.42
C ARG A 21 -21.20 -1.45 -16.49
N ASP A 22 -20.99 -0.36 -17.22
CA ASP A 22 -21.91 0.06 -18.27
C ASP A 22 -21.92 -0.98 -19.41
N GLU A 23 -20.75 -1.46 -19.82
CA GLU A 23 -20.61 -2.50 -20.83
C GLU A 23 -21.21 -3.83 -20.38
N LEU A 24 -20.95 -4.25 -19.14
CA LEU A 24 -21.53 -5.48 -18.57
C LEU A 24 -23.06 -5.40 -18.54
N ARG A 25 -23.62 -4.25 -18.15
CA ARG A 25 -25.07 -4.02 -18.13
C ARG A 25 -25.67 -4.05 -19.54
N LEU A 26 -25.03 -3.41 -20.52
CA LEU A 26 -25.48 -3.42 -21.91
C LEU A 26 -25.43 -4.84 -22.47
N SER A 27 -24.29 -5.51 -22.32
CA SER A 27 -24.07 -6.87 -22.79
C SER A 27 -25.10 -7.86 -22.25
N MET A 28 -25.43 -7.81 -20.96
CA MET A 28 -26.41 -8.71 -20.34
C MET A 28 -27.86 -8.33 -20.65
N ALA A 29 -28.13 -7.09 -21.06
CA ALA A 29 -29.46 -6.69 -21.52
C ALA A 29 -29.72 -7.13 -22.97
N GLU A 30 -28.67 -7.18 -23.80
CA GLU A 30 -28.74 -7.61 -25.21
C GLU A 30 -28.81 -9.13 -25.36
N ASP A 31 -28.26 -9.88 -24.41
CA ASP A 31 -28.16 -11.34 -24.46
C ASP A 31 -28.56 -11.95 -23.10
N SER A 32 -29.76 -12.53 -23.07
CA SER A 32 -30.32 -13.16 -21.87
C SER A 32 -29.62 -14.45 -21.45
N ASP A 33 -28.80 -15.05 -22.32
CA ASP A 33 -28.06 -16.27 -22.02
C ASP A 33 -26.77 -15.97 -21.23
N LYS A 34 -26.35 -14.70 -21.16
CA LYS A 34 -25.21 -14.28 -20.34
C LYS A 34 -25.54 -14.43 -18.85
N THR A 35 -24.81 -15.34 -18.21
CA THR A 35 -24.97 -15.65 -16.80
C THR A 35 -24.10 -14.77 -15.91
N GLU A 36 -24.33 -14.87 -14.59
CA GLU A 36 -23.46 -14.26 -13.59
C GLU A 36 -22.01 -14.76 -13.67
N LEU A 37 -21.77 -16.00 -14.10
CA LEU A 37 -20.43 -16.53 -14.32
C LEU A 37 -19.74 -15.80 -15.48
N TRP A 38 -20.47 -15.51 -16.55
CA TRP A 38 -19.97 -14.68 -17.65
C TRP A 38 -19.62 -13.28 -17.16
N ALA A 39 -20.49 -12.67 -16.34
CA ALA A 39 -20.24 -11.36 -15.72
C ALA A 39 -18.96 -11.35 -14.87
N CYS A 40 -18.76 -12.36 -14.01
CA CYS A 40 -17.53 -12.52 -13.24
C CYS A 40 -16.29 -12.62 -14.15
N THR A 41 -16.37 -13.49 -15.15
CA THR A 41 -15.26 -13.74 -16.09
C THR A 41 -14.90 -12.47 -16.84
N TYR A 42 -15.90 -11.72 -17.30
CA TYR A 42 -15.74 -10.45 -17.99
C TYR A 42 -14.99 -9.43 -17.13
N VAL A 43 -15.40 -9.23 -15.88
CA VAL A 43 -14.75 -8.28 -14.97
C VAL A 43 -13.28 -8.67 -14.70
N VAL A 44 -12.99 -9.96 -14.49
CA VAL A 44 -11.62 -10.46 -14.29
C VAL A 44 -10.77 -10.18 -15.53
N VAL A 45 -11.25 -10.53 -16.72
CA VAL A 45 -10.53 -10.30 -17.98
C VAL A 45 -10.25 -8.81 -18.20
N CYS A 46 -11.25 -7.94 -17.98
CA CYS A 46 -11.09 -6.49 -18.11
C CYS A 46 -10.09 -5.88 -17.11
N SER A 47 -9.89 -6.55 -15.97
CA SER A 47 -8.95 -6.12 -14.93
C SER A 47 -7.49 -6.40 -15.30
N GLY A 48 -7.25 -7.39 -16.19
CA GLY A 48 -5.90 -7.82 -16.60
C GLY A 48 -5.16 -8.59 -15.50
N GLU A 49 -3.93 -9.05 -15.81
CA GLU A 49 -3.10 -9.88 -14.95
C GLU A 49 -2.94 -9.33 -13.52
N GLN A 50 -2.65 -8.04 -13.38
CA GLN A 50 -2.53 -7.39 -12.08
C GLN A 50 -3.84 -7.37 -11.28
N GLY A 51 -4.99 -7.34 -11.96
CA GLY A 51 -6.31 -7.46 -11.33
C GLY A 51 -6.56 -8.87 -10.80
N GLU A 52 -6.11 -9.88 -11.53
CA GLU A 52 -6.13 -11.27 -11.09
C GLU A 52 -5.29 -11.48 -9.81
N ASP A 53 -4.08 -10.92 -9.78
CA ASP A 53 -3.22 -10.95 -8.58
C ASP A 53 -3.90 -10.32 -7.35
N ILE A 54 -4.61 -9.20 -7.55
CA ILE A 54 -5.36 -8.53 -6.47
C ILE A 54 -6.46 -9.44 -5.93
N LEU A 55 -7.18 -10.15 -6.81
CA LEU A 55 -8.22 -11.09 -6.40
C LEU A 55 -7.65 -12.33 -5.72
N GLN A 56 -6.49 -12.82 -6.18
CA GLN A 56 -5.78 -13.90 -5.53
C GLN A 56 -5.35 -13.51 -4.11
N GLN A 57 -4.81 -12.31 -3.92
CA GLN A 57 -4.45 -11.77 -2.60
C GLN A 57 -5.67 -11.63 -1.68
N ALA A 58 -6.83 -11.31 -2.25
CA ALA A 58 -8.10 -11.26 -1.52
C ALA A 58 -8.69 -12.65 -1.22
N GLY A 59 -8.07 -13.75 -1.69
CA GLY A 59 -8.58 -15.11 -1.54
C GLY A 59 -9.81 -15.40 -2.39
N MET A 60 -10.01 -14.69 -3.50
CA MET A 60 -11.25 -14.71 -4.29
C MET A 60 -11.14 -15.46 -5.62
N LEU A 61 -9.96 -15.96 -5.97
CA LEU A 61 -9.74 -16.78 -7.16
C LEU A 61 -10.39 -18.16 -6.98
N GLY A 62 -11.44 -18.46 -7.76
CA GLY A 62 -12.16 -19.73 -7.74
C GLY A 62 -13.49 -19.75 -6.97
N GLU A 63 -13.76 -18.74 -6.13
CA GLU A 63 -15.01 -18.66 -5.33
C GLU A 63 -16.03 -17.64 -5.85
N THR A 64 -15.69 -16.86 -6.87
CA THR A 64 -16.47 -15.69 -7.26
C THR A 64 -17.54 -16.02 -8.29
N ASN A 65 -18.75 -16.27 -7.78
CA ASN A 65 -20.00 -16.34 -8.55
C ASN A 65 -20.84 -15.05 -8.45
N ASP A 66 -20.22 -13.94 -8.06
CA ASP A 66 -20.87 -12.64 -7.92
C ASP A 66 -19.89 -11.52 -8.31
N HIS A 67 -20.12 -10.90 -9.48
CA HIS A 67 -19.30 -9.83 -10.03
C HIS A 67 -19.28 -8.59 -9.12
N LYS A 68 -20.30 -8.40 -8.28
CA LYS A 68 -20.33 -7.29 -7.31
C LYS A 68 -19.32 -7.52 -6.19
N LYS A 69 -19.07 -8.77 -5.79
CA LYS A 69 -18.01 -9.10 -4.83
C LYS A 69 -16.63 -8.81 -5.43
N ILE A 70 -16.43 -9.12 -6.71
CA ILE A 70 -15.19 -8.78 -7.43
C ILE A 70 -14.94 -7.27 -7.41
N PHE A 71 -15.94 -6.46 -7.78
CA PHE A 71 -15.82 -5.00 -7.67
C PHE A 71 -15.56 -4.52 -6.25
N LYS A 72 -16.15 -5.16 -5.23
CA LYS A 72 -15.88 -4.81 -3.82
C LYS A 72 -14.44 -5.10 -3.41
N ALA A 73 -13.85 -6.18 -3.91
CA ALA A 73 -12.44 -6.48 -3.68
C ALA A 73 -11.52 -5.41 -4.27
N PHE A 74 -11.81 -4.99 -5.51
CA PHE A 74 -11.10 -3.88 -6.13
C PHE A 74 -11.34 -2.55 -5.40
N ASP A 75 -12.57 -2.27 -4.93
CA ASP A 75 -12.86 -1.08 -4.12
C ASP A 75 -11.99 -1.03 -2.85
N ASN A 76 -11.86 -2.18 -2.17
CA ASN A 76 -11.02 -2.32 -0.98
C ASN A 76 -9.52 -2.22 -1.28
N TYR A 77 -9.10 -2.62 -2.48
CA TYR A 77 -7.70 -2.49 -2.90
C TYR A 77 -7.35 -1.03 -3.23
N VAL A 78 -8.25 -0.32 -3.91
CA VAL A 78 -8.02 1.05 -4.39
C VAL A 78 -8.27 2.08 -3.29
N THR A 79 -9.16 1.79 -2.36
CA THR A 79 -9.42 2.66 -1.20
C THR A 79 -8.53 2.17 -0.05
N PRO A 80 -7.51 2.94 0.36
CA PRO A 80 -6.72 2.54 1.51
C PRO A 80 -7.63 2.40 2.74
N SER A 81 -7.38 1.40 3.58
CA SER A 81 -8.17 1.24 4.81
C SER A 81 -8.01 2.47 5.71
N SER A 82 -9.03 2.77 6.53
CA SER A 82 -8.93 3.87 7.51
C SER A 82 -7.70 3.70 8.41
N HIS A 83 -7.39 2.46 8.81
CA HIS A 83 -6.21 2.13 9.60
C HIS A 83 -4.89 2.42 8.86
N TYR A 84 -4.81 2.16 7.55
CA TYR A 84 -3.62 2.53 6.78
C TYR A 84 -3.44 4.05 6.70
N ILE A 85 -4.53 4.79 6.50
CA ILE A 85 -4.50 6.26 6.48
C ILE A 85 -4.06 6.80 7.84
N GLU A 86 -4.63 6.26 8.93
CA GLU A 86 -4.25 6.58 10.31
C GLU A 86 -2.75 6.30 10.55
N ASP A 87 -2.24 5.13 10.14
CA ASP A 87 -0.83 4.78 10.27
C ASP A 87 0.08 5.72 9.46
N CYS A 88 -0.33 6.15 8.27
CA CYS A 88 0.41 7.15 7.48
C CYS A 88 0.42 8.54 8.15
N ILE A 89 -0.70 8.95 8.74
CA ILE A 89 -0.80 10.21 9.50
C ILE A 89 0.10 10.14 10.73
N ASP A 90 0.02 9.05 11.50
CA ASP A 90 0.85 8.80 12.66
C ASP A 90 2.33 8.83 12.28
N TYR A 91 2.70 8.24 11.15
CA TYR A 91 4.09 8.25 10.66
C TYR A 91 4.55 9.67 10.35
N PHE A 92 3.72 10.47 9.69
CA PHE A 92 4.06 11.84 9.31
C PHE A 92 4.25 12.76 10.53
N TYR A 93 3.41 12.59 11.56
CA TYR A 93 3.43 13.42 12.76
C TYR A 93 4.27 12.84 13.91
N MET A 94 4.83 11.64 13.76
CA MET A 94 5.61 11.01 14.81
C MET A 94 6.88 11.83 15.11
N LYS A 95 6.99 12.26 16.37
CA LYS A 95 8.14 12.94 16.97
C LYS A 95 8.60 12.18 18.20
N GLN A 96 9.89 12.32 18.52
CA GLN A 96 10.49 11.67 19.68
C GLN A 96 9.83 12.10 21.00
N GLY A 97 9.55 13.40 21.17
CA GLY A 97 9.03 13.93 22.42
C GLY A 97 9.97 13.62 23.59
N ASP A 98 9.43 13.04 24.65
CA ASP A 98 10.18 12.64 25.86
C ASP A 98 10.71 11.19 25.81
N LEU A 99 10.47 10.47 24.71
CA LEU A 99 10.97 9.09 24.56
C LEU A 99 12.49 9.06 24.44
N SER A 100 13.11 8.01 24.97
CA SER A 100 14.49 7.68 24.63
C SER A 100 14.60 7.32 23.13
N ILE A 101 15.82 7.43 22.57
CA ILE A 101 16.08 7.09 21.17
C ILE A 101 15.65 5.64 20.86
N SER A 102 15.93 4.69 21.76
CA SER A 102 15.57 3.28 21.58
C SER A 102 14.05 3.04 21.62
N GLU A 103 13.33 3.76 22.49
CA GLU A 103 11.86 3.65 22.56
C GLU A 103 11.22 4.27 21.32
N PHE A 104 11.75 5.40 20.86
CA PHE A 104 11.31 6.05 19.63
C PHE A 104 11.55 5.17 18.41
N GLN A 105 12.75 4.59 18.26
CA GLN A 105 13.09 3.65 17.20
C GLN A 105 12.16 2.42 17.21
N SER A 106 11.96 1.79 18.36
CA SER A 106 11.07 0.62 18.45
C SER A 106 9.63 0.96 18.07
N LYS A 107 9.13 2.14 18.45
CA LYS A 107 7.78 2.59 18.07
C LYS A 107 7.68 2.90 16.58
N ALA A 108 8.71 3.53 16.01
CA ALA A 108 8.83 3.80 14.58
C ALA A 108 8.82 2.51 13.75
N GLU A 109 9.62 1.51 14.12
CA GLU A 109 9.70 0.23 13.43
C GLU A 109 8.36 -0.49 13.40
N LYS A 110 7.67 -0.58 14.54
CA LYS A 110 6.34 -1.19 14.63
C LYS A 110 5.30 -0.49 13.75
N LEU A 111 5.35 0.85 13.69
CA LEU A 111 4.46 1.62 12.84
C LEU A 111 4.74 1.38 11.35
N ILE A 112 6.02 1.40 10.97
CA ILE A 112 6.45 1.14 9.59
C ILE A 112 6.08 -0.29 9.16
N GLU A 113 6.18 -1.28 10.03
CA GLU A 113 5.75 -2.66 9.77
C GLU A 113 4.25 -2.78 9.49
N ARG A 114 3.41 -1.86 9.96
CA ARG A 114 1.98 -1.82 9.59
C ARG A 114 1.73 -1.16 8.24
N ILE A 115 2.62 -0.27 7.81
CA ILE A 115 2.54 0.45 6.52
C ILE A 115 3.06 -0.43 5.37
N ILE A 116 4.15 -1.18 5.59
CA ILE A 116 4.87 -1.97 4.57
C ILE A 116 4.01 -3.05 3.86
N PRO A 117 3.11 -3.80 4.53
CA PRO A 117 2.26 -4.80 3.87
C PRO A 117 1.39 -4.22 2.74
N SER A 118 1.19 -2.90 2.73
CA SER A 118 0.42 -2.19 1.70
C SER A 118 1.29 -1.75 0.50
N TYR A 119 2.61 -1.93 0.55
CA TYR A 119 3.53 -1.56 -0.52
C TYR A 119 3.92 -2.80 -1.33
N LYS A 120 3.64 -2.82 -2.65
CA LYS A 120 4.10 -3.92 -3.52
C LYS A 120 5.60 -3.76 -3.79
N ALA A 121 6.41 -4.69 -3.26
CA ALA A 121 7.81 -4.81 -3.63
C ALA A 121 7.94 -5.02 -5.15
N SER A 122 8.84 -4.28 -5.80
CA SER A 122 9.21 -4.51 -7.20
C SER A 122 10.39 -5.49 -7.26
N SER A 123 10.72 -5.97 -8.46
CA SER A 123 11.95 -6.76 -8.70
C SER A 123 13.24 -6.02 -8.33
N THR A 124 13.18 -4.72 -8.08
CA THR A 124 14.32 -3.84 -7.77
C THR A 124 14.30 -3.25 -6.36
N ILE A 125 13.17 -3.28 -5.65
CA ILE A 125 13.01 -2.70 -4.31
C ILE A 125 12.24 -3.68 -3.43
N THR A 126 12.94 -4.24 -2.44
CA THR A 126 12.37 -5.19 -1.48
C THR A 126 11.64 -4.46 -0.35
N HIS A 127 10.78 -5.18 0.39
CA HIS A 127 10.16 -4.65 1.62
C HIS A 127 11.21 -4.21 2.66
N ALA A 128 12.37 -4.86 2.70
CA ALA A 128 13.47 -4.48 3.59
C ALA A 128 14.05 -3.11 3.22
N ASP A 129 14.23 -2.86 1.92
CA ASP A 129 14.74 -1.58 1.41
C ASP A 129 13.78 -0.42 1.75
N VAL A 130 12.47 -0.66 1.61
CA VAL A 130 11.44 0.31 1.98
C VAL A 130 11.43 0.56 3.49
N LYS A 131 11.55 -0.50 4.30
CA LYS A 131 11.64 -0.39 5.77
C LYS A 131 12.78 0.52 6.19
N GLN A 132 13.97 0.27 5.63
CA GLN A 132 15.16 1.07 5.93
C GLN A 132 14.99 2.53 5.50
N LEU A 133 14.42 2.79 4.33
CA LEU A 133 14.20 4.14 3.83
C LEU A 133 13.20 4.93 4.70
N LEU A 134 12.08 4.30 5.08
CA LEU A 134 11.08 4.92 5.96
C LEU A 134 11.66 5.17 7.36
N LEU A 135 12.38 4.20 7.92
CA LEU A 135 12.99 4.34 9.24
C LEU A 135 14.02 5.49 9.24
N ARG A 136 14.90 5.53 8.24
CA ARG A 136 15.88 6.61 8.08
C ARG A 136 15.21 7.97 8.00
N ASN A 137 14.19 8.12 7.15
CA ASN A 137 13.47 9.38 7.00
C ASN A 137 12.83 9.83 8.31
N LEU A 138 12.18 8.90 9.01
CA LEU A 138 11.51 9.18 10.27
C LEU A 138 12.49 9.58 11.38
N LEU A 139 13.64 8.92 11.47
CA LEU A 139 14.69 9.28 12.43
C LEU A 139 15.25 10.68 12.14
N LEU A 140 15.45 11.03 10.86
CA LEU A 140 15.96 12.36 10.48
C LEU A 140 15.01 13.50 10.84
N VAL A 141 13.69 13.31 10.66
CA VAL A 141 12.69 14.37 10.90
C VAL A 141 12.03 14.30 12.28
N GLY A 142 12.13 13.17 12.95
CA GLY A 142 11.41 12.85 14.18
C GLY A 142 12.25 12.98 15.46
N LEU A 143 13.57 12.83 15.37
CA LEU A 143 14.47 13.00 16.52
C LEU A 143 14.55 14.45 16.99
N SER A 144 14.70 14.63 18.30
CA SER A 144 14.87 15.96 18.88
C SER A 144 16.21 16.58 18.42
N HIS A 145 16.25 17.89 18.22
CA HIS A 145 17.46 18.60 17.80
C HIS A 145 18.64 18.37 18.77
N ARG A 146 18.35 18.21 20.07
CA ARG A 146 19.38 17.91 21.08
C ARG A 146 19.95 16.50 20.92
N ASP A 147 19.11 15.53 20.59
CA ASP A 147 19.53 14.14 20.46
C ASP A 147 20.23 13.88 19.12
N MET A 148 19.80 14.55 18.04
CA MET A 148 20.55 14.61 16.78
C MET A 148 21.97 15.17 16.99
N LEU A 149 22.09 16.29 17.71
CA LEU A 149 23.40 16.86 18.04
C LEU A 149 24.25 15.91 18.90
N ARG A 150 23.65 15.26 19.88
CA ARG A 150 24.34 14.33 20.78
C ARG A 150 24.82 13.08 20.03
N GLU A 151 24.05 12.55 19.09
CA GLU A 151 24.52 11.44 18.25
C GLU A 151 25.51 11.88 17.16
N CYS A 152 25.34 13.05 16.54
CA CYS A 152 26.39 13.60 15.67
C CYS A 152 27.71 13.83 16.43
N GLN A 153 27.67 14.20 17.71
CA GLN A 153 28.86 14.33 18.56
C GLN A 153 29.47 12.97 18.92
N ARG A 154 28.68 11.95 19.21
CA ARG A 154 29.17 10.56 19.39
C ARG A 154 29.80 9.99 18.12
N LEU A 155 29.18 10.25 16.96
CA LEU A 155 29.68 9.86 15.65
C LEU A 155 30.93 10.63 15.23
N LYS A 156 31.16 11.85 15.74
CA LYS A 156 32.45 12.54 15.57
C LYS A 156 33.58 11.93 16.39
N ASN A 157 33.26 11.23 17.48
CA ASN A 157 34.24 10.62 18.39
C ASN A 157 34.54 9.15 18.06
N SER A 158 33.89 8.56 17.05
CA SER A 158 34.18 7.22 16.58
C SER A 158 34.22 7.24 15.05
N ASP A 159 35.27 6.67 14.44
CA ASP A 159 35.47 6.70 12.99
C ASP A 159 34.17 6.35 12.25
N CYS A 160 33.66 7.34 11.54
CA CYS A 160 32.35 7.33 10.92
C CYS A 160 32.40 6.45 9.67
N THR A 161 32.11 5.16 9.81
CA THR A 161 31.85 4.28 8.66
C THR A 161 30.35 4.20 8.40
N SER A 162 30.00 4.25 7.11
CA SER A 162 28.65 4.23 6.55
C SER A 162 27.77 3.06 7.02
N ALA A 163 28.35 2.04 7.63
CA ALA A 163 27.66 0.89 8.21
C ALA A 163 26.99 1.17 9.58
N LYS A 164 27.24 2.34 10.20
CA LYS A 164 26.67 2.67 11.53
C LYS A 164 25.49 3.64 11.49
N ILE A 165 25.16 4.17 10.31
CA ILE A 165 24.06 5.13 10.11
C ILE A 165 22.84 4.43 9.48
N LEU A 166 22.92 3.13 9.19
CA LEU A 166 21.82 2.31 8.69
C LEU A 166 21.64 1.05 9.55
#